data_AF-A0A8X7NE85-F1
#
_entry.id   AF-A0A8X7NE85-F1
#
_cell.length_a   1.000
_cell.length_b   1.000
_cell.length_c   1.000
_cell.angle_alpha   90.00
_cell.angle_beta   90.00
_cell.angle_gamma   90.00
#
_symmetry.space_group_name_H-M   'P 1'
#
loop_
_entity.id
_entity.type
_entity.pdbx_description
1 polymer ?
#
loop_
_entity_poly.entity_id
_entity_poly.type
_entity_poly.pdbx_seq_one_letter_code
_entity_poly.pdbx_strand_id
1 'polypeptide(L)'
;MSSVPATSSSLQNIEGSPTSQLRYLPDDVPMYVCAKCGAHLALQDELISKAFSGRDGKAYLFFSVLNARLGAKEDRQLLTGVHTVADLHCEGCGVNVGWTYLKAWESSQRYKEDKFIIERAACHKVNGWS
;
A
#
# COMPACT_ATOMS: atom_id res chain seq x y z
N MET A 1 -2.09 -6.37 68.10
CA MET A 1 -2.60 -5.19 67.36
C MET A 1 -1.42 -4.42 66.81
N SER A 2 -1.01 -4.76 65.59
CA SER A 2 -0.25 -3.89 64.69
C SER A 2 -0.36 -4.52 63.31
N SER A 3 -1.09 -3.80 62.47
CA SER A 3 -1.60 -4.18 61.17
C SER A 3 -0.51 -4.03 60.11
N VAL A 4 -0.36 -5.02 59.24
CA VAL A 4 0.37 -4.88 57.97
C VAL A 4 -0.67 -4.57 56.89
N PRO A 5 -0.59 -3.43 56.17
CA PRO A 5 -1.32 -3.28 54.93
C PRO A 5 -0.46 -3.79 53.78
N ALA A 6 -1.02 -4.70 52.99
CA ALA A 6 -0.51 -5.02 51.66
C ALA A 6 -0.79 -3.83 50.74
N THR A 7 0.26 -3.12 50.29
CA THR A 7 0.13 -2.11 49.25
C THR A 7 0.09 -2.80 47.89
N SER A 8 -1.14 -2.96 47.40
CA SER A 8 -1.45 -3.17 45.99
C SER A 8 -1.46 -1.81 45.28
N SER A 9 -0.76 -1.67 44.14
CA SER A 9 -1.24 -0.96 42.95
C SER A 9 -0.10 -0.56 41.99
N SER A 10 0.01 -1.34 40.91
CA SER A 10 0.04 -0.90 39.51
C SER A 10 0.90 0.30 39.10
N LEU A 11 2.03 0.01 38.43
CA LEU A 11 2.61 0.90 37.42
C LEU A 11 2.39 0.28 36.03
N GLN A 12 1.21 0.60 35.50
CA GLN A 12 0.89 1.03 34.13
C GLN A 12 1.58 0.34 32.95
N ASN A 13 0.73 -0.40 32.21
CA ASN A 13 0.86 -0.76 30.79
C ASN A 13 1.51 0.37 29.97
N ILE A 14 2.61 0.05 29.27
CA ILE A 14 2.99 0.75 28.05
C ILE A 14 2.59 -0.16 26.89
N GLU A 15 1.31 -0.14 26.53
CA GLU A 15 0.85 -0.65 25.24
C GLU A 15 1.24 0.37 24.17
N GLY A 16 2.48 0.24 23.69
CA GLY A 16 2.94 0.95 22.49
C GLY A 16 2.16 0.43 21.28
N SER A 17 1.32 1.30 20.73
CA SER A 17 0.74 1.15 19.38
C SER A 17 1.87 0.77 18.38
N PRO A 18 1.65 -0.17 17.45
CA PRO A 18 2.68 -0.51 16.48
C PRO A 18 2.93 0.69 15.56
N THR A 19 3.99 1.44 15.83
CA THR A 19 4.58 2.34 14.84
C THR A 19 4.95 1.49 13.64
N SER A 20 4.27 1.72 12.53
CA SER A 20 4.50 1.01 11.28
C SER A 20 5.98 1.05 10.91
N GLN A 21 6.65 -0.10 11.01
CA GLN A 21 8.04 -0.22 10.62
C GLN A 21 8.07 -0.34 9.10
N LEU A 22 8.32 0.79 8.43
CA LEU A 22 8.46 0.82 6.97
C LEU A 22 9.56 -0.16 6.54
N ARG A 23 9.27 -0.94 5.50
CA ARG A 23 10.23 -1.84 4.86
C ARG A 23 11.11 -1.06 3.90
N TYR A 24 12.40 -1.01 4.24
CA TYR A 24 13.45 -0.48 3.36
C TYR A 24 14.21 -1.64 2.71
N LEU A 25 14.64 -1.43 1.47
CA LEU A 25 15.43 -2.36 0.66
C LEU A 25 16.75 -1.68 0.26
N PRO A 26 17.77 -2.44 -0.13
CA PRO A 26 19.05 -1.89 -0.60
C PRO A 26 18.88 -0.90 -1.77
N ASP A 27 19.75 0.12 -1.81
CA ASP A 27 19.71 1.22 -2.79
C ASP A 27 20.12 0.82 -4.21
N ASP A 28 20.61 -0.40 -4.43
CA ASP A 28 20.97 -0.93 -5.74
C ASP A 28 19.79 -1.61 -6.46
N VAL A 29 18.65 -1.75 -5.80
CA VAL A 29 17.46 -2.40 -6.38
C VAL A 29 16.58 -1.37 -7.10
N PRO A 30 16.32 -1.51 -8.42
CA PRO A 30 15.43 -0.62 -9.15
C PRO A 30 13.99 -0.69 -8.61
N MET A 31 13.44 0.47 -8.27
CA MET A 31 12.17 0.51 -7.55
C MET A 31 11.35 1.77 -7.76
N TYR A 32 10.08 1.68 -7.37
CA TYR A 32 9.13 2.78 -7.32
C TYR A 32 8.96 3.24 -5.88
N VAL A 33 9.10 4.54 -5.66
CA VAL A 33 8.96 5.20 -4.36
C VAL A 33 7.85 6.23 -4.39
N CYS A 34 7.24 6.52 -3.24
CA CYS A 34 6.22 7.54 -3.11
C CYS A 34 6.78 8.91 -3.52
N ALA A 35 6.09 9.59 -4.43
CA ALA A 35 6.52 10.91 -4.91
C ALA A 35 6.54 11.98 -3.81
N LYS A 36 5.74 11.81 -2.74
CA LYS A 36 5.64 12.76 -1.63
C LYS A 36 6.72 12.58 -0.56
N CYS A 37 6.99 11.34 -0.13
CA CYS A 37 7.87 11.08 1.01
C CYS A 37 9.02 10.10 0.75
N GLY A 38 9.12 9.52 -0.45
CA GLY A 38 10.18 8.57 -0.79
C GLY A 38 10.02 7.16 -0.21
N ALA A 39 8.93 6.85 0.50
CA ALA A 39 8.69 5.50 0.99
C ALA A 39 8.63 4.49 -0.17
N HIS A 40 9.23 3.32 0.01
CA HIS A 40 9.29 2.27 -1.02
C HIS A 40 7.89 1.70 -1.29
N LEU A 41 7.42 1.73 -2.54
CA LEU A 41 6.06 1.31 -2.91
C LEU A 41 6.01 0.01 -3.71
N ALA A 42 6.94 -0.22 -4.62
CA ALA A 42 6.97 -1.46 -5.41
C ALA A 42 8.36 -1.68 -6.01
N LEU A 43 8.71 -2.93 -6.26
CA LEU A 43 9.90 -3.31 -7.01
C LEU A 43 9.65 -3.22 -8.51
N GLN A 44 10.71 -2.97 -9.28
CA GLN A 44 10.62 -3.02 -10.75
C GLN A 44 10.29 -4.42 -11.27
N ASP A 45 10.75 -5.47 -10.59
CA ASP A 45 10.47 -6.87 -10.95
C ASP A 45 9.00 -7.26 -10.76
N GLU A 46 8.29 -6.55 -9.88
CA GLU A 46 6.87 -6.76 -9.62
C GLU A 46 5.98 -6.08 -10.66
N LEU A 47 6.55 -5.31 -11.60
CA LEU A 47 5.82 -4.60 -12.63
C LEU A 47 5.27 -5.57 -13.68
N ILE A 48 3.95 -5.60 -13.83
CA ILE A 48 3.26 -6.41 -14.84
C ILE A 48 3.05 -5.61 -16.12
N SER A 49 2.57 -4.36 -16.02
CA SER A 49 2.24 -3.56 -17.21
C SER A 49 2.33 -2.06 -16.98
N LYS A 50 2.79 -1.36 -18.03
CA LYS A 50 2.89 0.10 -18.10
C LYS A 50 1.72 0.75 -18.85
N ALA A 51 0.80 -0.05 -19.38
CA ALA A 51 -0.28 0.35 -20.28
C ALA A 51 -1.64 0.53 -19.56
N PHE A 52 -1.61 0.68 -18.23
CA PHE A 52 -2.82 0.92 -17.44
C PHE A 52 -3.06 2.41 -17.23
N SER A 53 -4.31 2.72 -16.91
CA SER A 53 -4.75 4.06 -16.52
C SER A 53 -5.42 3.99 -15.15
N GLY A 54 -5.16 5.00 -14.32
CA GLY A 54 -5.78 5.23 -13.02
C GLY A 54 -6.83 6.33 -13.09
N ARG A 55 -7.09 6.95 -11.94
CA ARG A 55 -8.01 8.08 -11.80
C ARG A 55 -7.41 9.34 -12.44
N ASP A 56 -6.13 9.62 -12.18
CA ASP A 56 -5.49 10.87 -12.60
C ASP A 56 -4.60 10.70 -13.85
N GLY A 57 -4.81 9.63 -14.63
CA GLY A 57 -4.16 9.42 -15.92
C GLY A 57 -3.41 8.10 -16.02
N LYS A 58 -2.14 8.12 -16.46
CA LYS A 58 -1.36 6.89 -16.68
C LYS A 58 -0.99 6.23 -15.35
N ALA A 59 -1.02 4.90 -15.33
CA ALA A 59 -0.69 4.10 -14.16
C ALA A 59 0.14 2.86 -14.51
N TYR A 60 0.64 2.20 -13.48
CA TYR A 60 1.35 0.94 -13.54
C TYR A 60 0.52 -0.16 -12.87
N LEU A 61 0.55 -1.36 -13.42
CA LEU A 61 0.02 -2.56 -12.78
C LEU A 61 1.17 -3.36 -12.17
N PHE A 62 1.06 -3.69 -10.89
CA PHE A 62 2.04 -4.47 -10.14
C PHE A 62 1.41 -5.76 -9.57
N PHE A 63 2.26 -6.76 -9.38
CA PHE A 63 1.90 -8.00 -8.69
C PHE A 63 1.82 -7.78 -7.18
N SER A 64 2.76 -7.04 -6.60
CA SER A 64 2.76 -6.69 -5.17
C SER A 64 3.22 -5.25 -4.91
N VAL A 65 2.94 -4.77 -3.69
CA VAL A 65 3.34 -3.45 -3.20
C VAL A 65 3.92 -3.54 -1.78
N LEU A 66 4.70 -2.53 -1.43
CA LEU A 66 5.35 -2.32 -0.14
C LEU A 66 4.79 -1.04 0.49
N ASN A 67 4.89 -0.92 1.81
CA ASN A 67 4.58 0.30 2.58
C ASN A 67 3.29 1.02 2.11
N ALA A 68 2.24 0.24 1.87
CA ALA A 68 0.94 0.73 1.47
C ALA A 68 -0.15 0.10 2.33
N ARG A 69 -1.16 0.90 2.66
CA ARG A 69 -2.33 0.52 3.44
C ARG A 69 -3.56 0.51 2.56
N LEU A 70 -4.36 -0.54 2.69
CA LEU A 70 -5.67 -0.62 2.04
C LEU A 70 -6.68 0.27 2.77
N GLY A 71 -7.40 1.07 1.98
CA GLY A 71 -8.56 1.83 2.41
C GLY A 71 -9.83 0.96 2.46
N ALA A 72 -10.98 1.64 2.49
CA ALA A 72 -12.27 0.97 2.44
C ALA A 72 -12.47 0.26 1.08
N LYS A 73 -13.17 -0.88 1.13
CA LYS A 73 -13.56 -1.61 -0.06
C LYS A 73 -14.81 -0.98 -0.66
N GLU A 74 -14.83 -0.78 -1.96
CA GLU A 74 -15.98 -0.25 -2.68
C GLU A 74 -16.14 -0.90 -4.05
N ASP A 75 -17.38 -1.01 -4.51
CA ASP A 75 -17.67 -1.42 -5.88
C ASP A 75 -17.63 -0.19 -6.80
N ARG A 76 -16.79 -0.25 -7.83
CA ARG A 76 -16.55 0.84 -8.77
C ARG A 76 -16.83 0.38 -10.20
N GLN A 77 -17.61 1.16 -10.95
CA GLN A 77 -17.80 0.97 -12.38
C GLN A 77 -16.55 1.46 -13.12
N LEU A 78 -15.83 0.54 -13.76
CA LEU A 78 -14.67 0.84 -14.59
C LEU A 78 -14.98 0.58 -16.06
N LEU A 79 -14.02 0.90 -16.96
CA LEU A 79 -14.18 0.69 -18.40
C LEU A 79 -14.47 -0.78 -18.75
N THR A 80 -13.90 -1.72 -17.98
CA THR A 80 -14.05 -3.15 -18.20
C THR A 80 -15.11 -3.80 -17.29
N GLY A 81 -16.08 -3.03 -16.81
CA GLY A 81 -17.15 -3.53 -15.94
C GLY A 81 -16.96 -3.19 -14.45
N VAL A 82 -17.86 -3.75 -13.63
CA VAL A 82 -17.87 -3.52 -12.17
C VAL A 82 -16.74 -4.31 -11.50
N HIS A 83 -16.01 -3.66 -10.62
CA HIS A 83 -14.96 -4.27 -9.80
C HIS A 83 -15.11 -3.84 -8.34
N THR A 84 -14.86 -4.75 -7.40
CA THR A 84 -14.60 -4.37 -6.02
C THR A 84 -13.14 -3.95 -5.91
N VAL A 85 -12.89 -2.73 -5.45
CA VAL A 85 -11.56 -2.13 -5.32
C VAL A 85 -11.32 -1.60 -3.91
N ALA A 86 -10.07 -1.33 -3.57
CA ALA A 86 -9.72 -0.55 -2.38
C ALA A 86 -8.56 0.40 -2.69
N ASP A 87 -8.68 1.64 -2.23
CA ASP A 87 -7.63 2.64 -2.39
C ASP A 87 -6.36 2.26 -1.62
N LEU A 88 -5.20 2.63 -2.16
CA LEU A 88 -3.89 2.41 -1.55
C LEU A 88 -3.35 3.73 -1.01
N HIS A 89 -3.03 3.75 0.27
CA HIS A 89 -2.44 4.91 0.92
C HIS A 89 -1.00 4.61 1.32
N CYS A 90 -0.08 5.52 1.02
CA CYS A 90 1.30 5.39 1.44
C CYS A 90 1.39 5.31 2.97
N GLU A 91 2.01 4.26 3.50
CA GLU A 91 2.17 4.03 4.93
C GLU A 91 3.04 5.12 5.59
N GLY A 92 3.95 5.75 4.83
CA GLY A 92 4.83 6.80 5.34
C GLY A 92 4.23 8.20 5.42
N CYS A 93 3.27 8.55 4.56
CA CYS A 93 2.71 9.93 4.52
C CYS A 93 1.19 10.02 4.34
N GLY A 94 0.51 8.88 4.27
CA GLY A 94 -0.95 8.78 4.16
C GLY A 94 -1.54 9.21 2.81
N VAL A 95 -0.74 9.69 1.85
CA VAL A 95 -1.28 10.11 0.55
C VAL A 95 -1.79 8.90 -0.25
N ASN A 96 -2.89 9.08 -0.98
CA ASN A 96 -3.34 8.07 -1.93
C ASN A 96 -2.29 7.92 -3.04
N VAL A 97 -1.88 6.69 -3.32
CA VAL A 97 -0.90 6.35 -4.35
C VAL A 97 -1.49 5.48 -5.47
N GLY A 98 -2.73 5.02 -5.32
CA GLY A 98 -3.40 4.15 -6.27
C GLY A 98 -4.50 3.30 -5.62
N TRP A 99 -4.69 2.09 -6.11
CA TRP A 99 -5.77 1.19 -5.66
C TRP A 99 -5.50 -0.27 -6.08
N THR A 100 -6.19 -1.23 -5.49
CA THR A 100 -6.09 -2.66 -5.83
C THR A 100 -7.42 -3.21 -6.32
N TYR A 101 -7.38 -4.19 -7.22
CA TYR A 101 -8.56 -4.99 -7.55
C TYR A 101 -8.72 -6.11 -6.51
N LEU A 102 -9.85 -6.14 -5.83
CA LEU A 102 -10.19 -7.20 -4.87
C LEU A 102 -11.09 -8.27 -5.49
N LYS A 103 -11.95 -7.87 -6.42
CA LYS A 103 -12.85 -8.77 -7.14
C LYS A 103 -13.24 -8.19 -8.48
N ALA A 104 -13.27 -9.04 -9.51
CA ALA A 104 -13.87 -8.73 -10.79
C ALA A 104 -15.15 -9.53 -10.99
N TRP A 105 -16.23 -8.87 -11.39
CA TRP A 105 -17.51 -9.55 -11.60
C TRP A 105 -17.58 -10.28 -12.96
N GLU A 106 -16.77 -9.83 -13.92
CA GLU A 106 -16.62 -10.49 -15.21
C GLU A 106 -15.42 -11.45 -15.18
N SER A 107 -15.64 -12.70 -15.61
CA SER A 107 -14.60 -13.74 -15.61
C SER A 107 -13.37 -13.36 -16.42
N SER A 108 -13.56 -12.65 -17.54
CA SER A 108 -12.49 -12.14 -18.42
C SER A 108 -11.57 -11.13 -17.74
N GLN A 109 -12.00 -10.52 -16.63
CA GLN A 109 -11.26 -9.50 -15.90
C GLN A 109 -10.59 -10.03 -14.61
N ARG A 110 -10.84 -11.29 -14.24
CA ARG A 110 -10.31 -11.90 -13.00
C ARG A 110 -8.79 -11.94 -12.91
N TYR A 111 -8.09 -11.87 -14.05
CA TYR A 111 -6.62 -11.77 -14.04
C TYR A 111 -6.08 -10.52 -13.33
N LYS A 112 -6.93 -9.49 -13.14
CA LYS A 112 -6.60 -8.28 -12.40
C LYS A 112 -6.74 -8.44 -10.89
N GLU A 113 -7.46 -9.46 -10.41
CA GLU A 113 -7.66 -9.71 -8.97
C GLU A 113 -6.30 -9.83 -8.26
N ASP A 114 -6.22 -9.23 -7.07
CA ASP A 114 -5.01 -9.15 -6.26
C ASP A 114 -3.83 -8.49 -6.99
N LYS A 115 -4.11 -7.52 -7.87
CA LYS A 115 -3.11 -6.68 -8.53
C LYS A 115 -3.32 -5.22 -8.15
N PHE A 116 -2.20 -4.50 -8.15
CA PHE A 116 -2.12 -3.15 -7.62
C PHE A 116 -1.89 -2.16 -8.75
N ILE A 117 -2.73 -1.13 -8.80
CA ILE A 117 -2.54 0.04 -9.64
C ILE A 117 -1.83 1.11 -8.81
N ILE A 118 -0.67 1.58 -9.28
CA ILE A 118 -0.02 2.77 -8.74
C ILE A 118 0.00 3.83 -9.82
N GLU A 119 -0.44 5.03 -9.46
CA GLU A 119 -0.48 6.15 -10.40
C GLU A 119 0.92 6.71 -10.65
N ARG A 120 1.21 7.03 -11.92
CA ARG A 120 2.55 7.55 -12.27
C ARG A 120 2.87 8.87 -11.58
N ALA A 121 1.88 9.71 -11.36
CA ALA A 121 2.05 10.97 -10.66
C ALA A 121 2.34 10.79 -9.15
N ALA A 122 1.98 9.64 -8.58
CA ALA A 122 2.15 9.35 -7.16
C ALA A 122 3.45 8.61 -6.84
N CYS A 123 4.26 8.24 -7.85
CA CYS A 123 5.52 7.54 -7.65
C CYS A 123 6.66 8.05 -8.52
N HIS A 124 7.89 7.95 -8.01
CA HIS A 124 9.12 8.14 -8.78
C HIS A 124 9.86 6.82 -8.93
N LYS A 125 10.62 6.72 -10.02
CA LYS A 125 11.57 5.63 -10.25
C LYS A 125 12.91 6.00 -9.66
N VAL A 126 13.49 5.12 -8.85
CA VAL A 126 14.82 5.32 -8.25
C VAL A 126 15.69 4.09 -8.50
N ASN A 127 17.00 4.28 -8.36
CA ASN A 127 18.07 3.28 -8.42
C ASN A 127 18.33 2.66 -9.81
N GLY A 128 19.33 3.19 -10.51
CA GLY A 128 20.07 2.49 -11.57
C GLY A 128 19.25 1.70 -12.60
N TRP A 129 18.38 2.38 -13.36
CA TRP A 129 17.62 1.78 -14.47
C TRP A 129 18.53 1.68 -15.71
N SER A 130 19.56 0.82 -15.63
CA SER A 130 20.51 0.56 -16.73
C SER A 130 19.88 -0.30 -17.82
#